data_AF-A0AAX4PDZ8-F1
#
_entry.id   AF-A0AAX4PDZ8-F1
#
_cell.length_a   1.000
_cell.length_b   1.000
_cell.length_c   1.000
_cell.angle_alpha   90.00
_cell.angle_beta   90.00
_cell.angle_gamma   90.00
#
_symmetry.space_group_name_H-M   'P 1'
#
loop_
_entity.id
_entity.type
_entity.pdbx_description
1 polymer ?
#
loop_
_entity_poly.entity_id
_entity_poly.type
_entity_poly.pdbx_seq_one_letter_code
_entity_poly.pdbx_strand_id
1 'polypeptide(L)'
;MARRAAEPTAKRAKVDEADEEEDPLVRRKEELVVALKEARSREDARAERVARRELVTLCARLEAKNEERFRRLPAELWEKIVDENVHQNDMVALAMTCRFFREKQEDLSIKLQTELKRNLVDELQRSGNMASHTLGWFRWVCDTFQIQPGFWWPYGRVKGAVYEGDLLNYAALQGSVEILRWLMEDKGWETSETGEWAGMGGSVEVLEYLLGKGYEFDERACSGAAFGGHLEALKYLRGLDPPCPWNRWTLAEAAYRGHLEVLKWARSENPPCPWGEVTSGWAAEGGQLDVLEWARGQNPPCPWNECTFALAARGGPLEALKWLRDQDPPCPWGEDTCRTAVEYGRLDVLEWLRGQDPPCPWNERTCVFAAREGNLEILKWARSQDPPCPWSRSDCSLEASWSGHQHIVDWIYQQEDESDVSDTD
;
A
#
# COMPACT_ATOMS: atom_id res chain seq x y z
N MET A 1 -33.24 42.08 -30.88
CA MET A 1 -31.84 41.99 -30.44
C MET A 1 -31.56 40.59 -29.92
N ALA A 2 -31.17 39.67 -30.80
CA ALA A 2 -30.79 38.31 -30.43
C ALA A 2 -29.37 38.07 -30.94
N ARG A 3 -28.38 38.10 -30.03
CA ARG A 3 -27.01 37.70 -30.35
C ARG A 3 -26.90 36.20 -30.14
N ARG A 4 -26.82 35.46 -31.25
CA ARG A 4 -26.32 34.08 -31.28
C ARG A 4 -24.86 34.11 -30.81
N ALA A 5 -24.56 33.44 -29.70
CA ALA A 5 -23.20 33.11 -29.32
C ALA A 5 -22.72 31.97 -30.22
N ALA A 6 -21.61 32.18 -30.93
CA ALA A 6 -20.92 31.16 -31.68
C ALA A 6 -20.10 30.31 -30.71
N GLU A 7 -20.34 28.99 -30.69
CA GLU A 7 -19.47 28.02 -30.03
C GLU A 7 -18.12 27.95 -30.76
N PRO A 8 -16.97 27.93 -30.04
CA PRO A 8 -15.69 27.67 -30.67
C PRO A 8 -15.56 26.17 -30.92
N THR A 9 -15.72 25.76 -32.18
CA THR A 9 -15.39 24.40 -32.64
C THR A 9 -13.87 24.25 -32.65
N ALA A 10 -13.32 23.59 -31.62
CA ALA A 10 -11.95 23.10 -31.65
C ALA A 10 -11.84 22.05 -32.76
N LYS A 11 -11.22 22.43 -33.89
CA LYS A 11 -10.85 21.50 -34.95
C LYS A 11 -9.87 20.48 -34.36
N ARG A 12 -10.35 19.26 -34.12
CA ARG A 12 -9.49 18.08 -33.92
C ARG A 12 -8.54 18.02 -35.10
N ALA A 13 -7.24 18.18 -34.86
CA ALA A 13 -6.23 17.89 -35.86
C ALA A 13 -6.43 16.42 -36.26
N LYS A 14 -6.69 16.18 -37.55
CA LYS A 14 -6.60 14.83 -38.11
C LYS A 14 -5.14 14.40 -37.91
N VAL A 15 -4.91 13.47 -37.00
CA VAL A 15 -3.69 12.68 -37.01
C VAL A 15 -3.83 11.78 -38.22
N ASP A 16 -2.92 11.93 -39.17
CA ASP A 16 -2.88 11.13 -40.38
C ASP A 16 -2.88 9.65 -40.00
N GLU A 17 -3.89 8.91 -40.46
CA GLU A 17 -3.91 7.45 -40.52
C GLU A 17 -2.85 7.02 -41.55
N ALA A 18 -1.58 7.12 -41.18
CA ALA A 18 -0.55 6.32 -41.80
C ALA A 18 -0.73 4.91 -41.26
N ASP A 19 -0.76 3.90 -42.14
CA ASP A 19 -0.71 2.48 -41.79
C ASP A 19 0.48 2.25 -40.83
N GLU A 20 0.24 2.31 -39.52
CA GLU A 20 1.26 2.07 -38.50
C GLU A 20 1.55 0.57 -38.51
N GLU A 21 2.62 0.19 -39.19
CA GLU A 21 3.25 -1.11 -39.05
C GLU A 21 3.47 -1.35 -37.54
N GLU A 22 2.82 -2.39 -37.01
CA GLU A 22 2.74 -2.68 -35.57
C GLU A 22 4.13 -2.60 -34.92
N ASP A 23 4.28 -1.77 -33.89
CA ASP A 23 5.55 -1.48 -33.23
C ASP A 23 6.28 -2.80 -32.90
N PRO A 24 7.51 -3.04 -33.41
CA PRO A 24 8.21 -4.30 -33.20
C PRO A 24 8.37 -4.70 -31.73
N LEU A 25 8.38 -3.72 -30.81
CA LEU A 25 8.42 -3.99 -29.37
C LEU A 25 7.08 -4.52 -28.86
N VAL A 26 5.96 -4.02 -29.38
CA VAL A 26 4.61 -4.47 -29.03
C VAL A 26 4.40 -5.88 -29.56
N ARG A 27 4.74 -6.14 -30.83
CA ARG A 27 4.66 -7.49 -31.40
C ARG A 27 5.51 -8.50 -30.62
N ARG A 28 6.74 -8.11 -30.26
CA ARG A 28 7.62 -8.97 -29.44
C ARG A 28 7.06 -9.21 -28.03
N LYS A 29 6.35 -8.23 -27.47
CA LYS A 29 5.70 -8.36 -26.15
C LYS A 29 4.63 -9.44 -26.22
N GLU A 30 3.78 -9.38 -27.23
CA GLU A 30 2.72 -10.36 -27.44
C GLU A 30 3.26 -11.77 -27.68
N GLU A 31 4.30 -11.91 -28.52
CA GLU A 31 5.01 -13.19 -28.73
C GLU A 31 5.53 -13.77 -27.41
N LEU A 32 6.13 -12.94 -26.55
CA LEU A 32 6.66 -13.39 -25.25
C LEU A 32 5.56 -13.72 -24.23
N VAL A 33 4.43 -13.00 -24.25
CA VAL A 33 3.27 -13.32 -23.41
C VAL A 33 2.70 -14.68 -23.79
N VAL A 34 2.54 -14.95 -25.10
CA VAL A 34 2.10 -16.26 -25.60
C VAL A 34 3.09 -17.35 -25.18
N ALA A 35 4.39 -17.13 -25.42
CA ALA A 35 5.43 -18.08 -25.00
C ALA A 35 5.44 -18.36 -23.50
N LEU A 36 5.16 -17.35 -22.67
CA LEU A 36 5.06 -17.49 -21.22
C LEU A 36 3.85 -18.35 -20.83
N LYS A 37 2.68 -18.11 -21.43
CA LYS A 37 1.47 -18.92 -21.21
C LYS A 37 1.71 -20.37 -21.60
N GLU A 38 2.34 -20.62 -22.75
CA GLU A 38 2.71 -21.96 -23.19
C GLU A 38 3.70 -22.65 -22.25
N ALA A 39 4.73 -21.93 -21.79
CA ALA A 39 5.72 -22.48 -20.86
C ALA A 39 5.09 -22.92 -19.54
N ARG A 40 4.15 -22.12 -18.99
CA ARG A 40 3.38 -22.48 -17.80
C ARG A 40 2.52 -23.71 -18.02
N SER A 41 1.80 -23.78 -19.14
CA SER A 41 0.98 -24.94 -19.48
C SER A 41 1.79 -26.23 -19.61
N ARG A 42 3.09 -26.14 -19.90
CA ARG A 42 4.02 -27.28 -20.00
C ARG A 42 4.85 -27.51 -18.74
N GLU A 43 4.63 -26.72 -17.68
CA GLU A 43 5.44 -26.72 -16.45
C GLU A 43 6.96 -26.54 -16.71
N ASP A 44 7.32 -25.85 -17.80
CA ASP A 44 8.72 -25.59 -18.17
C ASP A 44 9.26 -24.35 -17.44
N ALA A 45 9.74 -24.57 -16.22
CA ALA A 45 10.31 -23.53 -15.36
C ALA A 45 11.52 -22.80 -15.98
N ARG A 46 12.22 -23.41 -16.95
CA ARG A 46 13.37 -22.77 -17.62
C ARG A 46 12.88 -21.81 -18.69
N ALA A 47 11.98 -22.26 -19.57
CA ALA A 47 11.37 -21.42 -20.59
C ALA A 47 10.61 -20.25 -19.97
N GLU A 48 9.87 -20.50 -18.89
CA GLU A 48 9.16 -19.46 -18.15
C GLU A 48 10.12 -18.37 -17.63
N ARG A 49 11.24 -18.77 -17.02
CA ARG A 49 12.23 -17.83 -16.48
C ARG A 49 12.89 -16.99 -17.55
N VAL A 50 13.20 -17.59 -18.71
CA VAL A 50 13.80 -16.88 -19.86
C VAL A 50 12.81 -15.86 -20.42
N ALA A 51 11.57 -16.28 -20.70
CA ALA A 51 10.52 -15.40 -21.21
C ALA A 51 10.26 -14.24 -20.24
N ARG A 52 10.17 -14.49 -18.93
CA ARG A 52 10.01 -13.44 -17.91
C ARG A 52 11.13 -12.42 -17.93
N ARG A 53 12.39 -12.86 -17.96
CA ARG A 53 13.55 -11.94 -17.95
C ARG A 53 13.59 -11.06 -19.20
N GLU A 54 13.30 -11.64 -20.36
CA GLU A 54 13.22 -10.88 -21.61
C GLU A 54 12.07 -9.86 -21.56
N LEU A 55 10.93 -10.28 -21.00
CA LEU A 55 9.76 -9.43 -20.89
C LEU A 55 9.99 -8.24 -19.94
N VAL A 56 10.70 -8.41 -18.81
CA VAL A 56 11.13 -7.27 -17.96
C VAL A 56 11.92 -6.24 -18.76
N THR A 57 12.86 -6.71 -19.58
CA THR A 57 13.71 -5.83 -20.40
C THR A 57 12.88 -5.10 -21.46
N LEU A 58 11.91 -5.79 -22.06
CA LEU A 58 10.99 -5.22 -23.04
C LEU A 58 10.03 -4.19 -22.41
N CYS A 59 9.46 -4.50 -21.24
CA CYS A 59 8.63 -3.58 -20.47
C CYS A 59 9.38 -2.27 -20.18
N ALA A 60 10.67 -2.34 -19.82
CA ALA A 60 11.47 -1.15 -19.57
C ALA A 60 11.65 -0.28 -20.83
N ARG A 61 11.76 -0.89 -22.02
CA ARG A 61 11.86 -0.19 -23.30
C ARG A 61 10.52 0.44 -23.71
N LEU A 62 9.42 -0.26 -23.51
CA LEU A 62 8.07 0.29 -23.74
C LEU A 62 7.79 1.46 -22.81
N GLU A 63 8.21 1.37 -21.55
CA GLU A 63 8.09 2.47 -20.60
C GLU A 63 8.94 3.68 -21.00
N ALA A 64 10.15 3.48 -21.50
CA ALA A 64 10.97 4.57 -22.05
C ALA A 64 10.31 5.25 -23.26
N LYS A 65 9.62 4.48 -24.12
CA LYS A 65 8.83 5.04 -25.23
C LYS A 65 7.62 5.84 -24.72
N ASN A 66 6.94 5.35 -23.69
CA ASN A 66 5.86 6.11 -23.04
C ASN A 66 6.40 7.45 -22.56
N GLU A 67 7.54 7.46 -21.83
CA GLU A 67 8.19 8.67 -21.35
C GLU A 67 8.56 9.64 -22.49
N GLU A 68 9.11 9.13 -23.60
CA GLU A 68 9.47 9.93 -24.77
C GLU A 68 8.26 10.65 -25.41
N ARG A 69 7.07 10.02 -25.43
CA ARG A 69 5.85 10.65 -25.92
C ARG A 69 5.53 11.95 -25.16
N PHE A 70 5.84 12.02 -23.87
CA PHE A 70 5.58 13.19 -23.02
C PHE A 70 6.64 14.29 -23.12
N ARG A 71 7.87 13.95 -23.52
CA ARG A 71 8.94 14.94 -23.77
C ARG A 71 8.67 15.85 -24.97
N ARG A 72 7.61 15.59 -25.75
CA ARG A 72 7.18 16.44 -26.87
C ARG A 72 6.60 17.79 -26.43
N LEU A 73 6.10 17.90 -25.20
CA LEU A 73 5.64 19.15 -24.63
C LEU A 73 6.71 19.73 -23.69
N PRO A 74 6.94 21.06 -23.69
CA PRO A 74 7.88 21.70 -22.78
C PRO A 74 7.52 21.43 -21.32
N ALA A 75 8.53 21.30 -20.45
CA ALA A 75 8.34 20.98 -19.04
C ALA A 75 7.47 22.03 -18.32
N GLU A 76 7.58 23.29 -18.71
CA GLU A 76 6.84 24.42 -18.17
C GLU A 76 5.33 24.33 -18.47
N LEU A 77 4.99 23.74 -19.63
CA LEU A 77 3.59 23.52 -19.99
C LEU A 77 2.99 22.36 -19.18
N TRP A 78 3.78 21.32 -18.92
CA TRP A 78 3.37 20.22 -18.06
C TRP A 78 3.14 20.66 -16.62
N GLU A 79 4.04 21.48 -16.08
CA GLU A 79 3.87 22.08 -14.75
C GLU A 79 2.58 22.88 -14.69
N LYS A 80 2.28 23.69 -15.71
CA LYS A 80 1.02 24.43 -15.78
C LYS A 80 -0.22 23.53 -15.88
N ILE A 81 -0.17 22.46 -16.68
CA ILE A 81 -1.28 21.52 -16.82
C ILE A 81 -1.53 20.82 -15.47
N VAL A 82 -0.48 20.29 -14.86
CA VAL A 82 -0.54 19.56 -13.60
C VAL A 82 -0.98 20.46 -12.44
N ASP A 83 -0.36 21.64 -12.29
CA ASP A 83 -0.60 22.53 -11.16
C ASP A 83 -1.96 23.25 -11.24
N GLU A 84 -2.40 23.63 -12.44
CA GLU A 84 -3.62 24.44 -12.60
C GLU A 84 -4.87 23.63 -13.00
N ASN A 85 -4.71 22.45 -13.61
CA ASN A 85 -5.83 21.75 -14.26
C ASN A 85 -6.04 20.29 -13.82
N VAL A 86 -5.13 19.70 -13.05
CA VAL A 86 -5.30 18.32 -12.56
C VAL A 86 -5.64 18.36 -11.07
N HIS A 87 -6.84 17.91 -10.70
CA HIS A 87 -7.19 17.77 -9.30
C HIS A 87 -6.30 16.72 -8.62
N GLN A 88 -6.06 16.85 -7.31
CA GLN A 88 -5.27 15.90 -6.52
C GLN A 88 -5.70 14.44 -6.72
N ASN A 89 -7.00 14.22 -6.92
CA ASN A 89 -7.58 12.91 -7.18
C ASN A 89 -7.33 12.38 -8.62
N ASP A 90 -7.15 13.27 -9.60
CA ASP A 90 -6.82 12.92 -10.99
C ASP A 90 -5.30 12.75 -11.17
N MET A 91 -4.49 13.39 -10.31
CA MET A 91 -3.04 13.20 -10.25
C MET A 91 -2.66 11.74 -9.93
N VAL A 92 -3.46 11.10 -9.08
CA VAL A 92 -3.36 9.68 -8.75
C VAL A 92 -3.52 8.81 -10.01
N ALA A 93 -4.58 9.07 -10.78
CA ALA A 93 -4.82 8.41 -12.05
C ALA A 93 -3.66 8.65 -13.03
N LEU A 94 -3.21 9.90 -13.19
CA LEU A 94 -2.08 10.20 -14.07
C LEU A 94 -0.80 9.51 -13.64
N ALA A 95 -0.48 9.47 -12.35
CA ALA A 95 0.71 8.82 -11.83
C ALA A 95 0.72 7.29 -11.98
N MET A 96 -0.45 6.67 -12.10
CA MET A 96 -0.52 5.27 -12.52
C MET A 96 0.02 5.11 -13.92
N THR A 97 -0.32 6.00 -14.86
CA THR A 97 -0.14 5.81 -16.31
C THR A 97 1.30 5.64 -16.80
N CYS A 98 2.27 6.38 -16.25
CA CYS A 98 3.68 6.22 -16.60
C CYS A 98 4.64 6.83 -15.57
N ARG A 99 5.93 6.54 -15.74
CA ARG A 99 7.03 7.06 -14.92
C ARG A 99 7.06 8.58 -14.88
N PHE A 100 6.86 9.25 -16.01
CA PHE A 100 6.92 10.71 -16.08
C PHE A 100 5.93 11.38 -15.11
N PHE A 101 4.66 10.96 -15.14
CA PHE A 101 3.65 11.51 -14.23
C PHE A 101 3.89 11.11 -12.78
N ARG A 102 4.47 9.93 -12.54
CA ARG A 102 4.87 9.50 -11.19
C ARG A 102 6.01 10.35 -10.62
N GLU A 103 7.01 10.67 -11.43
CA GLU A 103 8.11 11.58 -11.05
C GLU A 103 7.59 12.99 -10.82
N LYS A 104 6.69 13.50 -11.68
CA LYS A 104 6.03 14.79 -11.45
C LYS A 104 5.13 14.80 -10.21
N GLN A 105 4.49 13.67 -9.87
CA GLN A 105 3.79 13.53 -8.59
C GLN A 105 4.77 13.55 -7.41
N GLU A 106 5.92 12.86 -7.50
CA GLU A 106 6.98 12.90 -6.47
C GLU A 106 7.49 14.35 -6.29
N ASP A 107 7.68 15.12 -7.37
CA ASP A 107 8.07 16.54 -7.30
C ASP A 107 6.96 17.40 -6.64
N LEU A 108 5.68 17.15 -6.95
CA LEU A 108 4.56 17.88 -6.36
C LEU A 108 4.34 17.53 -4.88
N SER A 109 4.52 16.26 -4.51
CA SER A 109 4.32 15.80 -3.14
C SER A 109 5.35 16.43 -2.20
N ILE A 110 6.58 16.58 -2.68
CA ILE A 110 7.64 17.38 -2.03
C ILE A 110 7.21 18.86 -1.91
N LYS A 111 6.68 19.47 -2.97
CA LYS A 111 6.22 20.88 -2.95
C LYS A 111 5.05 21.12 -1.99
N LEU A 112 4.12 20.17 -1.89
CA LEU A 112 2.91 20.27 -1.07
C LEU A 112 3.13 19.81 0.38
N GLN A 113 4.33 19.33 0.73
CA GLN A 113 4.64 18.72 2.03
C GLN A 113 3.70 17.57 2.41
N THR A 114 3.20 16.85 1.40
CA THR A 114 2.31 15.70 1.56
C THR A 114 3.06 14.44 1.15
N GLU A 115 3.05 13.39 1.97
CA GLU A 115 3.65 12.11 1.61
C GLU A 115 2.77 11.31 0.64
N LEU A 116 2.60 11.78 -0.60
CA LEU A 116 2.12 10.93 -1.70
C LEU A 116 3.25 9.96 -2.09
N LYS A 117 3.53 8.96 -1.24
CA LYS A 117 4.64 8.00 -1.39
C LYS A 117 4.22 6.75 -2.17
N ARG A 118 5.05 6.41 -3.18
CA ARG A 118 5.46 5.13 -3.79
C ARG A 118 4.49 3.95 -4.01
N ASN A 119 3.44 3.80 -3.22
CA ASN A 119 2.47 2.73 -3.35
C ASN A 119 1.07 3.36 -3.29
N LEU A 120 0.64 3.87 -4.44
CA LEU A 120 -0.64 4.55 -4.63
C LEU A 120 -1.82 3.75 -4.07
N VAL A 121 -1.72 2.43 -4.18
CA VAL A 121 -2.63 1.45 -3.60
C VAL A 121 -2.72 1.56 -2.08
N ASP A 122 -1.61 1.75 -1.35
CA ASP A 122 -1.60 1.89 0.11
C ASP A 122 -2.22 3.23 0.55
N GLU A 123 -2.09 4.28 -0.26
CA GLU A 123 -2.72 5.59 -0.01
C GLU A 123 -4.24 5.56 -0.30
N LEU A 124 -4.63 4.85 -1.36
CA LEU A 124 -6.03 4.54 -1.67
C LEU A 124 -6.67 3.65 -0.60
N GLN A 125 -5.92 2.66 -0.11
CA GLN A 125 -6.30 1.81 1.03
C GLN A 125 -6.53 2.67 2.28
N ARG A 126 -5.60 3.55 2.65
CA ARG A 126 -5.69 4.34 3.90
C ARG A 126 -6.78 5.41 3.90
N SER A 127 -7.01 6.09 2.77
CA SER A 127 -7.89 7.26 2.72
C SER A 127 -9.40 6.93 2.61
N GLY A 128 -9.77 5.76 2.07
CA GLY A 128 -11.17 5.38 1.86
C GLY A 128 -11.95 6.27 0.88
N ASN A 129 -11.29 7.25 0.26
CA ASN A 129 -11.86 8.20 -0.69
C ASN A 129 -11.18 8.02 -2.05
N MET A 130 -11.69 7.09 -2.83
CA MET A 130 -11.25 6.90 -4.21
C MET A 130 -12.06 7.79 -5.14
N ALA A 131 -11.40 8.60 -5.97
CA ALA A 131 -12.09 9.17 -7.12
C ALA A 131 -12.36 8.07 -8.14
N SER A 132 -13.63 7.87 -8.47
CA SER A 132 -14.07 7.00 -9.56
C SER A 132 -13.72 7.64 -10.90
N HIS A 133 -13.21 6.86 -11.84
CA HIS A 133 -12.87 7.34 -13.18
C HIS A 133 -13.81 6.74 -14.23
N THR A 134 -14.12 7.55 -15.25
CA THR A 134 -15.02 7.16 -16.34
C THR A 134 -14.37 6.14 -17.27
N LEU A 135 -15.18 5.37 -18.01
CA LEU A 135 -14.70 4.52 -19.09
C LEU A 135 -13.87 5.29 -20.13
N GLY A 136 -14.17 6.57 -20.34
CA GLY A 136 -13.40 7.44 -21.23
C GLY A 136 -11.94 7.62 -20.78
N TRP A 137 -11.71 7.70 -19.47
CA TRP A 137 -10.36 7.74 -18.92
C TRP A 137 -9.62 6.42 -19.13
N PHE A 138 -10.26 5.28 -18.85
CA PHE A 138 -9.66 3.95 -19.10
C PHE A 138 -9.31 3.74 -20.57
N ARG A 139 -10.18 4.17 -21.49
CA ARG A 139 -9.91 4.17 -22.93
C ARG A 139 -8.70 5.03 -23.26
N TRP A 140 -8.67 6.27 -22.77
CA TRP A 140 -7.54 7.16 -22.98
C TRP A 140 -6.22 6.55 -22.47
N VAL A 141 -6.22 5.91 -21.29
CA VAL A 141 -5.02 5.24 -20.76
C VAL A 141 -4.58 4.10 -21.70
N CYS A 142 -5.47 3.21 -22.07
CA CYS A 142 -5.13 2.08 -22.94
C CYS A 142 -4.74 2.50 -24.37
N ASP A 143 -5.27 3.62 -24.86
CA ASP A 143 -4.98 4.14 -26.21
C ASP A 143 -3.68 4.96 -26.21
N THR A 144 -3.33 5.61 -25.09
CA THR A 144 -2.17 6.51 -24.99
C THR A 144 -0.90 5.78 -24.55
N PHE A 145 -1.02 4.79 -23.67
CA PHE A 145 0.12 4.14 -23.01
C PHE A 145 0.26 2.68 -23.40
N GLN A 146 1.52 2.24 -23.47
CA GLN A 146 1.82 0.82 -23.62
C GLN A 146 1.62 0.10 -22.29
N ILE A 147 0.44 -0.54 -22.15
CA ILE A 147 0.08 -1.33 -20.97
C ILE A 147 0.87 -2.63 -20.96
N GLN A 148 1.43 -2.96 -19.79
CA GLN A 148 2.24 -4.14 -19.57
C GLN A 148 1.36 -5.35 -19.23
N PRO A 149 1.79 -6.59 -19.57
CA PRO A 149 0.91 -7.75 -19.45
C PRO A 149 0.64 -8.15 -17.99
N GLY A 150 -0.60 -8.52 -17.70
CA GLY A 150 -1.16 -8.69 -16.35
C GLY A 150 -0.85 -10.01 -15.60
N PHE A 151 0.24 -10.71 -15.91
CA PHE A 151 0.58 -11.93 -15.17
C PHE A 151 1.25 -11.63 -13.82
N TRP A 152 1.23 -12.60 -12.89
CA TRP A 152 1.85 -12.45 -11.57
C TRP A 152 3.36 -12.16 -11.65
N TRP A 153 3.79 -11.04 -11.06
CA TRP A 153 5.17 -10.52 -11.04
C TRP A 153 5.71 -10.47 -9.60
N PRO A 154 6.32 -11.55 -9.08
CA PRO A 154 6.82 -11.56 -7.71
C PRO A 154 7.97 -10.57 -7.48
N TYR A 155 8.79 -10.36 -8.52
CA TYR A 155 9.93 -9.46 -8.53
C TYR A 155 10.10 -8.90 -9.95
N GLY A 156 10.55 -7.63 -10.06
CA GLY A 156 10.92 -7.05 -11.35
C GLY A 156 9.81 -6.31 -12.10
N ARG A 157 8.77 -5.82 -11.41
CA ARG A 157 7.89 -4.80 -12.01
C ARG A 157 8.72 -3.56 -12.38
N VAL A 158 8.44 -2.98 -13.53
CA VAL A 158 9.12 -1.76 -13.97
C VAL A 158 8.55 -0.59 -13.20
N LYS A 159 9.41 0.14 -12.47
CA LYS A 159 9.00 1.39 -11.80
C LYS A 159 8.43 2.35 -12.86
N GLY A 160 7.18 2.79 -12.64
CA GLY A 160 6.46 3.69 -13.53
C GLY A 160 5.38 3.03 -14.39
N ALA A 161 5.50 1.73 -14.69
CA ALA A 161 4.62 1.09 -15.66
C ALA A 161 3.24 0.71 -15.08
N VAL A 162 2.21 0.78 -15.94
CA VAL A 162 0.87 0.21 -15.70
C VAL A 162 0.80 -1.19 -16.25
N TYR A 163 0.21 -2.10 -15.49
CA TYR A 163 -0.10 -3.43 -15.97
C TYR A 163 -1.62 -3.62 -16.14
N GLU A 164 -2.01 -4.54 -17.02
CA GLU A 164 -3.42 -4.89 -17.27
C GLU A 164 -4.15 -5.23 -15.96
N GLY A 165 -3.48 -5.99 -15.08
CA GLY A 165 -3.99 -6.34 -13.75
C GLY A 165 -4.25 -5.13 -12.86
N ASP A 166 -3.45 -4.06 -12.96
CA ASP A 166 -3.65 -2.85 -12.16
C ASP A 166 -4.96 -2.15 -12.55
N LEU A 167 -5.25 -2.07 -13.85
CA LEU A 167 -6.48 -1.46 -14.35
C LEU A 167 -7.72 -2.31 -14.06
N LEU A 168 -7.61 -3.64 -14.14
CA LEU A 168 -8.68 -4.55 -13.73
C LEU A 168 -8.98 -4.41 -12.24
N ASN A 169 -7.96 -4.43 -11.40
CA ASN A 169 -8.07 -4.26 -9.95
C ASN A 169 -8.68 -2.89 -9.61
N TYR A 170 -8.25 -1.83 -10.30
CA TYR A 170 -8.80 -0.50 -10.12
C TYR A 170 -10.28 -0.40 -10.52
N ALA A 171 -10.66 -1.00 -11.65
CA ALA A 171 -12.05 -1.05 -12.09
C ALA A 171 -12.96 -1.82 -11.10
N ALA A 172 -12.45 -2.91 -10.54
CA ALA A 172 -13.15 -3.69 -9.53
C ALA A 172 -13.32 -2.93 -8.21
N LEU A 173 -12.26 -2.27 -7.75
CA LEU A 173 -12.25 -1.49 -6.52
C LEU A 173 -13.22 -0.31 -6.55
N GLN A 174 -13.38 0.37 -7.69
CA GLN A 174 -14.37 1.44 -7.83
C GLN A 174 -15.81 0.95 -8.08
N GLY A 175 -16.04 -0.35 -8.22
CA GLY A 175 -17.38 -0.92 -8.44
C GLY A 175 -17.92 -0.81 -9.87
N SER A 176 -17.07 -0.68 -10.90
CA SER A 176 -17.55 -0.47 -12.28
C SER A 176 -17.58 -1.74 -13.12
N VAL A 177 -18.76 -2.37 -13.20
CA VAL A 177 -19.02 -3.51 -14.11
C VAL A 177 -18.85 -3.11 -15.58
N GLU A 178 -19.20 -1.88 -15.97
CA GLU A 178 -19.04 -1.40 -17.35
C GLU A 178 -17.57 -1.44 -17.79
N ILE A 179 -16.68 -0.95 -16.94
CA ILE A 179 -15.25 -0.89 -17.24
C ILE A 179 -14.64 -2.28 -17.20
N LEU A 180 -14.99 -3.11 -16.20
CA LEU A 180 -14.54 -4.51 -16.16
C LEU A 180 -14.99 -5.30 -17.39
N ARG A 181 -16.22 -5.06 -17.87
CA ARG A 181 -16.72 -5.66 -19.10
C ARG A 181 -15.86 -5.27 -20.30
N TRP A 182 -15.59 -3.98 -20.46
CA TRP A 182 -14.74 -3.50 -21.54
C TRP A 182 -13.31 -4.08 -21.47
N LEU A 183 -12.72 -4.15 -20.27
CA LEU A 183 -11.37 -4.70 -20.09
C LEU A 183 -11.30 -6.22 -20.34
N MET A 184 -12.29 -6.98 -19.89
CA MET A 184 -12.27 -8.45 -19.99
C MET A 184 -12.79 -8.95 -21.34
N GLU A 185 -13.84 -8.33 -21.89
CA GLU A 185 -14.50 -8.79 -23.12
C GLU A 185 -13.89 -8.14 -24.36
N ASP A 186 -13.77 -6.82 -24.39
CA ASP A 186 -13.30 -6.11 -25.60
C ASP A 186 -11.78 -6.19 -25.73
N LYS A 187 -11.04 -6.07 -24.61
CA LYS A 187 -9.58 -6.16 -24.60
C LYS A 187 -9.06 -7.59 -24.36
N GLY A 188 -9.90 -8.51 -23.90
CA GLY A 188 -9.53 -9.91 -23.67
C GLY A 188 -8.57 -10.12 -22.49
N TRP A 189 -8.56 -9.21 -21.51
CA TRP A 189 -7.64 -9.31 -20.37
C TRP A 189 -8.13 -10.29 -19.30
N GLU A 190 -7.20 -11.07 -18.77
CA GLU A 190 -7.46 -12.06 -17.72
C GLU A 190 -7.27 -11.45 -16.33
N THR A 191 -8.19 -11.75 -15.43
CA THR A 191 -8.13 -11.39 -14.01
C THR A 191 -7.22 -12.33 -13.24
N SER A 192 -6.49 -11.83 -12.23
CA SER A 192 -5.62 -12.65 -11.38
C SER A 192 -5.86 -12.44 -9.88
N GLU A 193 -5.82 -11.19 -9.42
CA GLU A 193 -5.99 -10.82 -8.01
C GLU A 193 -7.21 -9.93 -7.78
N THR A 194 -8.10 -9.85 -8.78
CA THR A 194 -9.21 -8.90 -8.86
C THR A 194 -10.27 -9.11 -7.77
N GLY A 195 -10.38 -10.31 -7.21
CA GLY A 195 -11.33 -10.63 -6.13
C GLY A 195 -11.10 -9.85 -4.84
N GLU A 196 -9.84 -9.65 -4.43
CA GLU A 196 -9.50 -8.84 -3.24
C GLU A 196 -9.99 -7.39 -3.41
N TRP A 197 -9.71 -6.81 -4.57
CA TRP A 197 -10.08 -5.45 -4.93
C TRP A 197 -11.59 -5.26 -5.06
N ALA A 198 -12.28 -6.23 -5.66
CA ALA A 198 -13.74 -6.24 -5.75
C ALA A 198 -14.38 -6.30 -4.35
N GLY A 199 -13.85 -7.15 -3.47
CA GLY A 199 -14.27 -7.20 -2.07
C GLY A 199 -14.06 -5.85 -1.40
N MET A 200 -12.85 -5.28 -1.52
CA MET A 200 -12.50 -3.99 -0.95
C MET A 200 -13.35 -2.83 -1.48
N GLY A 201 -13.83 -2.90 -2.72
CA GLY A 201 -14.75 -1.91 -3.30
C GLY A 201 -16.22 -2.11 -2.89
N GLY A 202 -16.57 -3.29 -2.39
CA GLY A 202 -17.89 -3.57 -1.81
C GLY A 202 -19.06 -3.68 -2.79
N SER A 203 -18.83 -3.56 -4.10
CA SER A 203 -19.90 -3.71 -5.09
C SER A 203 -20.23 -5.18 -5.29
N VAL A 204 -21.42 -5.57 -4.84
CA VAL A 204 -21.97 -6.92 -5.08
C VAL A 204 -22.14 -7.18 -6.57
N GLU A 205 -22.49 -6.16 -7.36
CA GLU A 205 -22.65 -6.28 -8.81
C GLU A 205 -21.34 -6.65 -9.52
N VAL A 206 -20.20 -6.10 -9.05
CA VAL A 206 -18.88 -6.51 -9.54
C VAL A 206 -18.58 -7.96 -9.15
N LEU A 207 -18.87 -8.35 -7.91
CA LEU A 207 -18.66 -9.72 -7.45
C LEU A 207 -19.52 -10.74 -8.22
N GLU A 208 -20.79 -10.41 -8.50
CA GLU A 208 -21.69 -11.19 -9.35
C GLU A 208 -21.17 -11.28 -10.79
N TYR A 209 -20.71 -10.16 -11.36
CA TYR A 209 -20.15 -10.14 -12.70
C TYR A 209 -18.91 -11.03 -12.82
N LEU A 210 -17.97 -10.93 -11.87
CA LEU A 210 -16.76 -11.76 -11.85
C LEU A 210 -17.12 -13.25 -11.70
N LEU A 211 -18.03 -13.58 -10.78
CA LEU A 211 -18.52 -14.97 -10.63
C LEU A 211 -19.14 -15.49 -11.92
N GLY A 212 -19.95 -14.67 -12.61
CA GLY A 212 -20.55 -15.01 -13.90
C GLY A 212 -19.54 -15.24 -15.03
N LYS A 213 -18.30 -14.76 -14.88
CA LYS A 213 -17.16 -15.04 -15.77
C LYS A 213 -16.34 -16.26 -15.36
N GLY A 214 -16.76 -16.99 -14.32
CA GLY A 214 -16.04 -18.15 -13.80
C GLY A 214 -14.86 -17.78 -12.91
N TYR A 215 -14.83 -16.56 -12.34
CA TYR A 215 -13.82 -16.18 -11.36
C TYR A 215 -14.04 -16.94 -10.05
N GLU A 216 -12.98 -17.56 -9.52
CA GLU A 216 -13.00 -18.25 -8.24
C GLU A 216 -12.47 -17.31 -7.14
N PHE A 217 -13.28 -17.07 -6.11
CA PHE A 217 -12.89 -16.23 -4.99
C PHE A 217 -12.15 -17.04 -3.92
N ASP A 218 -11.08 -16.43 -3.39
CA ASP A 218 -10.30 -16.94 -2.27
C ASP A 218 -10.49 -16.06 -1.01
N GLU A 219 -9.79 -16.38 0.07
CA GLU A 219 -9.85 -15.65 1.34
C GLU A 219 -9.55 -14.14 1.24
N ARG A 220 -8.88 -13.70 0.18
CA ARG A 220 -8.52 -12.29 -0.01
C ARG A 220 -9.74 -11.47 -0.39
N ALA A 221 -10.72 -12.04 -1.09
CA ALA A 221 -11.98 -11.35 -1.37
C ALA A 221 -12.74 -11.02 -0.08
N CYS A 222 -12.84 -11.99 0.83
CA CYS A 222 -13.43 -11.77 2.16
C CYS A 222 -12.63 -10.74 2.97
N SER A 223 -11.29 -10.84 2.94
CA SER A 223 -10.43 -9.91 3.69
C SER A 223 -10.50 -8.48 3.15
N GLY A 224 -10.57 -8.30 1.83
CA GLY A 224 -10.83 -7.02 1.18
C GLY A 224 -12.19 -6.44 1.57
N ALA A 225 -13.26 -7.23 1.49
CA ALA A 225 -14.60 -6.77 1.91
C ALA A 225 -14.65 -6.37 3.39
N ALA A 226 -13.93 -7.08 4.24
CA ALA A 226 -13.80 -6.76 5.65
C ALA A 226 -12.98 -5.48 5.88
N PHE A 227 -11.91 -5.28 5.13
CA PHE A 227 -11.10 -4.05 5.13
C PHE A 227 -11.89 -2.81 4.72
N GLY A 228 -12.73 -2.92 3.69
CA GLY A 228 -13.60 -1.82 3.23
C GLY A 228 -14.86 -1.61 4.09
N GLY A 229 -15.11 -2.49 5.07
CA GLY A 229 -16.30 -2.42 5.92
C GLY A 229 -17.60 -2.79 5.19
N HIS A 230 -17.50 -3.47 4.05
CA HIS A 230 -18.61 -3.78 3.18
C HIS A 230 -19.31 -5.08 3.59
N LEU A 231 -20.10 -4.99 4.67
CA LEU A 231 -20.81 -6.14 5.25
C LEU A 231 -21.67 -6.90 4.24
N GLU A 232 -22.37 -6.22 3.34
CA GLU A 232 -23.24 -6.87 2.35
C GLU A 232 -22.43 -7.62 1.29
N ALA A 233 -21.28 -7.10 0.85
CA ALA A 233 -20.36 -7.81 -0.03
C ALA A 233 -19.79 -9.06 0.65
N LEU A 234 -19.44 -8.95 1.94
CA LEU A 234 -18.94 -10.09 2.71
C LEU A 234 -20.02 -11.17 2.92
N LYS A 235 -21.27 -10.77 3.21
CA LYS A 235 -22.42 -11.69 3.26
C LYS A 235 -22.66 -12.39 1.92
N TYR A 236 -22.58 -11.64 0.82
CA TYR A 236 -22.70 -12.20 -0.52
C TYR A 236 -21.63 -13.27 -0.77
N LEU A 237 -20.35 -12.96 -0.50
CA LEU A 237 -19.23 -13.91 -0.66
C LEU A 237 -19.40 -15.17 0.19
N ARG A 238 -19.89 -15.02 1.43
CA ARG A 238 -20.16 -16.15 2.33
C ARG A 238 -21.43 -16.92 1.99
N GLY A 239 -22.34 -16.34 1.22
CA GLY A 239 -23.56 -16.97 0.71
C GLY A 239 -23.38 -17.78 -0.58
N LEU A 240 -22.18 -17.79 -1.18
CA LEU A 240 -21.87 -18.59 -2.38
C LEU A 240 -21.92 -20.10 -2.11
N ASP A 241 -22.01 -20.90 -3.19
CA ASP A 241 -21.94 -22.36 -3.14
C ASP A 241 -20.80 -22.88 -4.04
N PRO A 242 -19.63 -23.29 -3.48
CA PRO A 242 -19.32 -23.31 -2.05
C PRO A 242 -19.06 -21.90 -1.46
N PRO A 243 -19.24 -21.71 -0.13
CA PRO A 243 -18.97 -20.43 0.52
C PRO A 243 -17.51 -19.98 0.35
N CYS A 244 -17.29 -18.72 -0.06
CA CYS A 244 -15.94 -18.17 -0.21
C CYS A 244 -15.15 -18.32 1.10
N PRO A 245 -13.94 -18.91 1.11
CA PRO A 245 -13.19 -19.12 2.34
C PRO A 245 -12.86 -17.78 3.01
N TRP A 246 -12.63 -17.83 4.32
CA TRP A 246 -12.14 -16.70 5.11
C TRP A 246 -11.11 -17.20 6.13
N ASN A 247 -10.31 -16.30 6.67
CA ASN A 247 -9.28 -16.63 7.64
C ASN A 247 -9.09 -15.48 8.66
N ARG A 248 -8.08 -15.58 9.52
CA ARG A 248 -7.84 -14.61 10.59
C ARG A 248 -7.60 -13.18 10.09
N TRP A 249 -7.14 -13.03 8.84
CA TRP A 249 -6.90 -11.72 8.24
C TRP A 249 -8.21 -10.99 7.99
N THR A 250 -9.30 -11.70 7.67
CA THR A 250 -10.62 -11.10 7.50
C THR A 250 -11.05 -10.28 8.72
N LEU A 251 -10.94 -10.82 9.93
CA LEU A 251 -11.24 -10.07 11.15
C LEU A 251 -10.17 -9.05 11.51
N ALA A 252 -8.89 -9.31 11.22
CA ALA A 252 -7.82 -8.35 11.49
C ALA A 252 -7.94 -7.08 10.64
N GLU A 253 -8.25 -7.20 9.35
CA GLU A 253 -8.44 -6.07 8.43
C GLU A 253 -9.64 -5.21 8.85
N ALA A 254 -10.77 -5.83 9.20
CA ALA A 254 -11.91 -5.10 9.75
C ALA A 254 -11.57 -4.43 11.09
N ALA A 255 -10.76 -5.09 11.93
CA ALA A 255 -10.33 -4.54 13.21
C ALA A 255 -9.45 -3.30 13.04
N TYR A 256 -8.52 -3.33 12.09
CA TYR A 256 -7.65 -2.20 11.75
C TYR A 256 -8.45 -0.94 11.40
N ARG A 257 -9.54 -1.11 10.65
CA ARG A 257 -10.39 -0.02 10.14
C ARG A 257 -11.59 0.32 11.01
N GLY A 258 -11.78 -0.37 12.14
CA GLY A 258 -12.84 -0.06 13.09
C GLY A 258 -14.23 -0.54 12.66
N HIS A 259 -14.32 -1.50 11.73
CA HIS A 259 -15.59 -1.97 11.17
C HIS A 259 -16.30 -2.97 12.10
N LEU A 260 -16.65 -2.52 13.31
CA LEU A 260 -17.18 -3.35 14.39
C LEU A 260 -18.37 -4.25 13.98
N GLU A 261 -19.28 -3.76 13.13
CA GLU A 261 -20.43 -4.55 12.67
C GLU A 261 -20.02 -5.73 11.78
N VAL A 262 -18.94 -5.60 11.00
CA VAL A 262 -18.34 -6.71 10.25
C VAL A 262 -17.81 -7.76 11.21
N LEU A 263 -17.08 -7.35 12.27
CA LEU A 263 -16.55 -8.29 13.26
C LEU A 263 -17.67 -9.03 14.00
N LYS A 264 -18.72 -8.32 14.44
CA LYS A 264 -19.88 -8.91 15.12
C LYS A 264 -20.57 -9.94 14.25
N TRP A 265 -20.84 -9.59 12.98
CA TRP A 265 -21.49 -10.51 12.06
C TRP A 265 -20.61 -11.73 11.77
N ALA A 266 -19.34 -11.54 11.42
CA ALA A 266 -18.45 -12.66 11.08
C ALA A 266 -18.19 -13.61 12.26
N ARG A 267 -18.28 -13.13 13.51
CA ARG A 267 -18.25 -13.95 14.72
C ARG A 267 -19.56 -14.69 15.02
N SER A 268 -20.68 -14.24 14.47
CA SER A 268 -21.99 -14.87 14.65
C SER A 268 -22.25 -16.04 13.68
N GLU A 269 -21.46 -16.16 12.63
CA GLU A 269 -21.56 -17.21 11.61
C GLU A 269 -21.10 -18.59 12.11
N ASN A 270 -21.43 -19.65 11.35
CA ASN A 270 -21.10 -21.03 11.69
C ASN A 270 -20.43 -21.78 10.52
N PRO A 271 -19.14 -22.16 10.59
CA PRO A 271 -18.20 -21.86 11.67
C PRO A 271 -17.86 -20.37 11.73
N PRO A 272 -17.58 -19.80 12.92
CA PRO A 272 -17.26 -18.38 13.04
C PRO A 272 -15.92 -18.08 12.38
N CYS A 273 -15.77 -16.85 11.88
CA CYS A 273 -14.48 -16.40 11.34
C CYS A 273 -13.42 -16.44 12.46
N PRO A 274 -12.24 -17.05 12.21
CA PRO A 274 -11.19 -17.12 13.21
C PRO A 274 -10.60 -15.74 13.48
N TRP A 275 -10.16 -15.50 14.71
CA TRP A 275 -9.41 -14.32 15.12
C TRP A 275 -8.17 -14.72 15.92
N GLY A 276 -7.25 -13.78 16.13
CA GLY A 276 -6.04 -14.01 16.91
C GLY A 276 -5.41 -12.70 17.40
N GLU A 277 -4.18 -12.78 17.89
CA GLU A 277 -3.44 -11.65 18.48
C GLU A 277 -3.26 -10.51 17.48
N VAL A 278 -3.15 -10.84 16.20
CA VAL A 278 -3.10 -9.89 15.08
C VAL A 278 -4.37 -9.03 15.02
N THR A 279 -5.54 -9.60 15.31
CA THR A 279 -6.81 -8.86 15.32
C THR A 279 -6.79 -7.75 16.37
N SER A 280 -6.39 -8.07 17.61
CA SER A 280 -6.22 -7.07 18.68
C SER A 280 -5.10 -6.07 18.34
N GLY A 281 -3.99 -6.56 17.80
CA GLY A 281 -2.84 -5.72 17.44
C GLY A 281 -3.14 -4.69 16.37
N TRP A 282 -3.86 -5.07 15.33
CA TRP A 282 -4.26 -4.16 14.26
C TRP A 282 -5.37 -3.20 14.69
N ALA A 283 -6.31 -3.64 15.54
CA ALA A 283 -7.27 -2.70 16.13
C ALA A 283 -6.55 -1.64 16.98
N ALA A 284 -5.50 -2.02 17.72
CA ALA A 284 -4.70 -1.09 18.50
C ALA A 284 -3.85 -0.15 17.62
N GLU A 285 -3.24 -0.66 16.54
CA GLU A 285 -2.54 0.15 15.54
C GLU A 285 -3.47 1.16 14.86
N GLY A 286 -4.69 0.75 14.52
CA GLY A 286 -5.70 1.61 13.93
C GLY A 286 -6.38 2.55 14.93
N GLY A 287 -6.10 2.44 16.23
CA GLY A 287 -6.73 3.25 17.28
C GLY A 287 -8.20 2.96 17.54
N GLN A 288 -8.67 1.76 17.20
CA GLN A 288 -10.08 1.38 17.21
C GLN A 288 -10.51 0.90 18.60
N LEU A 289 -10.66 1.83 19.54
CA LEU A 289 -11.02 1.55 20.92
C LEU A 289 -12.31 0.73 21.05
N ASP A 290 -13.36 1.10 20.31
CA ASP A 290 -14.65 0.38 20.33
C ASP A 290 -14.49 -1.11 19.94
N VAL A 291 -13.59 -1.40 18.99
CA VAL A 291 -13.28 -2.76 18.57
C VAL A 291 -12.50 -3.49 19.66
N LEU A 292 -11.50 -2.84 20.27
CA LEU A 292 -10.72 -3.41 21.37
C LEU A 292 -11.59 -3.74 22.58
N GLU A 293 -12.47 -2.82 22.98
CA GLU A 293 -13.43 -3.01 24.08
C GLU A 293 -14.37 -4.17 23.81
N TRP A 294 -14.96 -4.20 22.62
CA TRP A 294 -15.86 -5.29 22.23
C TRP A 294 -15.14 -6.65 22.16
N ALA A 295 -13.95 -6.69 21.57
CA ALA A 295 -13.15 -7.91 21.43
C ALA A 295 -12.68 -8.45 22.79
N ARG A 296 -12.37 -7.55 23.72
CA ARG A 296 -12.02 -7.89 25.10
C ARG A 296 -13.21 -8.41 25.90
N GLY A 297 -14.42 -7.95 25.60
CA GLY A 297 -15.66 -8.41 26.23
C GLY A 297 -16.19 -9.77 25.73
N GLN A 298 -15.57 -10.40 24.72
CA GLN A 298 -16.02 -11.70 24.22
C GLN A 298 -15.58 -12.87 25.12
N ASN A 299 -16.19 -14.05 24.90
CA ASN A 299 -15.85 -15.28 25.60
C ASN A 299 -15.57 -16.45 24.62
N PRO A 300 -14.32 -16.93 24.48
CA PRO A 300 -13.10 -16.34 25.05
C PRO A 300 -12.80 -14.96 24.44
N PRO A 301 -12.08 -14.08 25.15
CA PRO A 301 -11.67 -12.78 24.62
C PRO A 301 -10.71 -12.96 23.44
N CYS A 302 -10.65 -11.97 22.55
CA CYS A 302 -9.63 -11.96 21.51
C CYS A 302 -8.24 -11.93 22.18
N PRO A 303 -7.31 -12.82 21.82
CA PRO A 303 -6.01 -12.85 22.46
C PRO A 303 -5.20 -11.60 22.10
N TRP A 304 -4.24 -11.26 22.94
CA TRP A 304 -3.24 -10.21 22.71
C TRP A 304 -1.88 -10.67 23.23
N ASN A 305 -0.82 -10.00 22.81
CA ASN A 305 0.55 -10.25 23.25
C ASN A 305 1.41 -8.98 23.14
N GLU A 306 2.73 -9.09 23.37
CA GLU A 306 3.65 -7.95 23.27
C GLU A 306 3.62 -7.26 21.90
N CYS A 307 3.36 -8.02 20.83
CA CYS A 307 3.20 -7.45 19.49
C CYS A 307 1.96 -6.54 19.41
N THR A 308 0.89 -6.83 20.14
CA THR A 308 -0.29 -5.94 20.20
C THR A 308 0.11 -4.55 20.68
N PHE A 309 0.91 -4.45 21.74
CA PHE A 309 1.36 -3.17 22.27
C PHE A 309 2.38 -2.48 21.34
N ALA A 310 3.29 -3.26 20.72
CA ALA A 310 4.23 -2.71 19.74
C ALA A 310 3.51 -2.13 18.50
N LEU A 311 2.45 -2.80 18.01
CA LEU A 311 1.62 -2.30 16.91
C LEU A 311 0.83 -1.05 17.31
N ALA A 312 0.36 -0.94 18.56
CA ALA A 312 -0.19 0.30 19.09
C ALA A 312 0.87 1.43 19.07
N ALA A 313 2.10 1.14 19.50
CA ALA A 313 3.19 2.13 19.51
C ALA A 313 3.65 2.54 18.11
N ARG A 314 3.44 1.69 17.10
CA ARG A 314 3.70 1.96 15.68
C ARG A 314 2.80 3.07 15.13
N GLY A 315 1.48 2.88 15.22
CA GLY A 315 0.51 3.70 14.49
C GLY A 315 -0.64 4.25 15.34
N GLY A 316 -0.89 3.66 16.51
CA GLY A 316 -2.06 3.98 17.32
C GLY A 316 -1.99 5.37 17.98
N PRO A 317 -3.15 5.93 18.34
CA PRO A 317 -3.25 7.10 19.21
C PRO A 317 -2.84 6.72 20.63
N LEU A 318 -2.33 7.70 21.39
CA LEU A 318 -1.85 7.46 22.75
C LEU A 318 -2.94 6.90 23.66
N GLU A 319 -4.20 7.22 23.39
CA GLU A 319 -5.39 6.70 24.06
C GLU A 319 -5.50 5.17 23.95
N ALA A 320 -5.13 4.58 22.81
CA ALA A 320 -5.13 3.12 22.64
C ALA A 320 -4.05 2.45 23.50
N LEU A 321 -2.86 3.06 23.60
CA LEU A 321 -1.79 2.57 24.47
C LEU A 321 -2.18 2.66 25.94
N LYS A 322 -2.77 3.79 26.36
CA LYS A 322 -3.30 3.97 27.72
C LYS A 322 -4.36 2.92 28.04
N TRP A 323 -5.32 2.74 27.13
CA TRP A 323 -6.37 1.74 27.30
C TRP A 323 -5.81 0.33 27.46
N LEU A 324 -4.82 -0.07 26.64
CA LEU A 324 -4.16 -1.37 26.73
C LEU A 324 -3.42 -1.57 28.06
N ARG A 325 -2.86 -0.48 28.61
CA ARG A 325 -2.16 -0.49 29.90
C ARG A 325 -3.12 -0.57 31.09
N ASP A 326 -4.32 0.00 30.96
CA ASP A 326 -5.33 0.05 32.02
C ASP A 326 -6.13 -1.27 32.19
N GLN A 327 -5.89 -2.28 31.36
CA GLN A 327 -6.58 -3.58 31.43
C GLN A 327 -6.09 -4.46 32.58
N ASP A 328 -6.92 -5.44 32.99
CA ASP A 328 -6.57 -6.48 33.97
C ASP A 328 -6.71 -7.90 33.38
N PRO A 329 -5.61 -8.66 33.23
CA PRO A 329 -4.22 -8.20 33.29
C PRO A 329 -3.91 -7.21 32.15
N PRO A 330 -2.93 -6.32 32.31
CA PRO A 330 -2.55 -5.38 31.25
C PRO A 330 -2.00 -6.13 30.03
N CYS A 331 -2.17 -5.55 28.85
CA CYS A 331 -1.50 -6.07 27.66
C CYS A 331 0.02 -6.02 27.89
N PRO A 332 0.75 -7.13 27.69
CA PRO A 332 2.19 -7.12 27.90
C PRO A 332 2.88 -6.21 26.89
N TRP A 333 4.01 -5.62 27.29
CA TRP A 333 4.92 -4.86 26.44
C TRP A 333 6.34 -5.39 26.59
N GLY A 334 7.24 -4.98 25.70
CA GLY A 334 8.64 -5.43 25.71
C GLY A 334 9.58 -4.40 25.10
N GLU A 335 10.86 -4.75 24.98
CA GLU A 335 11.89 -3.89 24.38
C GLU A 335 11.55 -3.47 22.95
N ASP A 336 10.82 -4.36 22.25
CA ASP A 336 10.32 -4.14 20.91
C ASP A 336 9.29 -2.99 20.83
N THR A 337 8.58 -2.69 21.91
CA THR A 337 7.61 -1.58 21.96
C THR A 337 8.32 -0.22 21.85
N CYS A 338 9.40 -0.02 22.62
CA CYS A 338 10.23 1.20 22.51
C CYS A 338 10.93 1.29 21.15
N ARG A 339 11.50 0.17 20.66
CA ARG A 339 12.11 0.12 19.32
C ARG A 339 11.13 0.53 18.23
N THR A 340 9.91 0.01 18.26
CA THR A 340 8.89 0.31 17.25
C THR A 340 8.42 1.77 17.34
N ALA A 341 8.26 2.35 18.54
CA ALA A 341 7.99 3.79 18.64
C ALA A 341 9.07 4.64 17.95
N VAL A 342 10.34 4.28 18.11
CA VAL A 342 11.48 4.97 17.49
C VAL A 342 11.51 4.79 15.97
N GLU A 343 11.31 3.57 15.48
CA GLU A 343 11.30 3.24 14.05
C GLU A 343 10.25 4.06 13.29
N TYR A 344 9.15 4.41 13.95
CA TYR A 344 8.07 5.21 13.37
C TYR A 344 8.11 6.70 13.80
N GLY A 345 9.21 7.15 14.42
CA GLY A 345 9.42 8.55 14.78
C GLY A 345 8.48 9.08 15.88
N ARG A 346 7.89 8.20 16.69
CA ARG A 346 6.88 8.52 17.71
C ARG A 346 7.54 8.87 19.06
N LEU A 347 8.21 10.03 19.11
CA LEU A 347 8.85 10.50 20.35
C LEU A 347 7.85 10.69 21.50
N ASP A 348 6.64 11.18 21.20
CA ASP A 348 5.53 11.33 22.13
C ASP A 348 5.16 10.01 22.84
N VAL A 349 5.08 8.93 22.07
CA VAL A 349 4.81 7.58 22.57
C VAL A 349 5.99 7.06 23.39
N LEU A 350 7.23 7.28 22.91
CA LEU A 350 8.42 6.85 23.62
C LEU A 350 8.57 7.54 24.98
N GLU A 351 8.31 8.84 25.06
CA GLU A 351 8.26 9.61 26.31
C GLU A 351 7.23 9.03 27.28
N TRP A 352 6.02 8.77 26.78
CA TRP A 352 4.97 8.18 27.60
C TRP A 352 5.33 6.78 28.12
N LEU A 353 5.91 5.92 27.27
CA LEU A 353 6.35 4.57 27.63
C LEU A 353 7.42 4.57 28.73
N ARG A 354 8.36 5.51 28.67
CA ARG A 354 9.44 5.65 29.65
C ARG A 354 9.00 6.36 30.94
N GLY A 355 7.88 7.09 30.90
CA GLY A 355 7.25 7.68 32.08
C GLY A 355 6.39 6.72 32.92
N GLN A 356 6.26 5.46 32.53
CA GLN A 356 5.44 4.46 33.25
C GLN A 356 6.18 3.87 34.47
N ASP A 357 5.41 3.23 35.37
CA ASP A 357 5.96 2.50 36.52
C ASP A 357 5.49 1.02 36.51
N PRO A 358 6.39 0.03 36.34
CA PRO A 358 7.79 0.20 35.89
C PRO A 358 7.84 0.72 34.43
N PRO A 359 8.92 1.41 34.03
CA PRO A 359 9.04 1.95 32.69
C PRO A 359 9.18 0.82 31.66
N CYS A 360 8.63 1.02 30.46
CA CYS A 360 8.72 0.03 29.38
C CYS A 360 10.20 -0.28 29.09
N PRO A 361 10.63 -1.55 29.08
CA PRO A 361 12.03 -1.87 28.85
C PRO A 361 12.48 -1.42 27.46
N TRP A 362 13.77 -1.21 27.32
CA TRP A 362 14.43 -0.83 26.08
C TRP A 362 15.82 -1.43 26.02
N ASN A 363 16.37 -1.59 24.82
CA ASN A 363 17.72 -2.10 24.59
C ASN A 363 18.45 -1.24 23.56
N GLU A 364 19.70 -1.63 23.25
CA GLU A 364 20.55 -0.97 22.25
C GLU A 364 19.91 -0.79 20.87
N ARG A 365 18.95 -1.65 20.49
CA ARG A 365 18.23 -1.53 19.21
C ARG A 365 17.42 -0.24 19.14
N THR A 366 16.99 0.31 20.27
CA THR A 366 16.31 1.62 20.33
C THR A 366 17.21 2.71 19.72
N CYS A 367 18.47 2.80 20.13
CA CYS A 367 19.42 3.78 19.60
C CYS A 367 19.84 3.46 18.16
N VAL A 368 20.02 2.18 17.84
CA VAL A 368 20.39 1.74 16.48
C VAL A 368 19.31 2.13 15.47
N PHE A 369 18.03 1.91 15.79
CA PHE A 369 16.93 2.31 14.91
C PHE A 369 16.75 3.84 14.86
N ALA A 370 16.99 4.57 15.95
CA ALA A 370 17.00 6.04 15.90
C ALA A 370 18.06 6.55 14.91
N ALA A 371 19.24 5.91 14.89
CA ALA A 371 20.31 6.25 13.96
C ALA A 371 19.99 5.84 12.52
N ARG A 372 19.42 4.65 12.32
CA ARG A 372 18.99 4.12 11.01
C ARG A 372 17.91 4.99 10.35
N GLU A 373 16.93 5.45 11.12
CA GLU A 373 15.81 6.25 10.61
C GLU A 373 16.11 7.76 10.54
N GLY A 374 17.33 8.18 10.91
CA GLY A 374 17.72 9.59 10.83
C GLY A 374 17.16 10.47 11.96
N ASN A 375 16.66 9.87 13.04
CA ASN A 375 16.01 10.55 14.15
C ASN A 375 17.02 10.97 15.24
N LEU A 376 17.85 11.98 14.94
CA LEU A 376 18.86 12.50 15.87
C LEU A 376 18.25 13.02 17.19
N GLU A 377 17.03 13.57 17.14
CA GLU A 377 16.32 14.06 18.33
C GLU A 377 15.99 12.94 19.30
N ILE A 378 15.44 11.82 18.78
CA ILE A 378 15.13 10.64 19.59
C ILE A 378 16.42 10.04 20.17
N LEU A 379 17.50 10.01 19.39
CA LEU A 379 18.79 9.50 19.85
C LEU A 379 19.36 10.35 21.01
N LYS A 380 19.32 11.68 20.88
CA LYS A 380 19.73 12.61 21.97
C LYS A 380 18.86 12.44 23.20
N TRP A 381 17.55 12.33 23.02
CA TRP A 381 16.59 12.16 24.10
C TRP A 381 16.78 10.83 24.85
N ALA A 382 17.00 9.72 24.14
CA ALA A 382 17.23 8.41 24.74
C ALA A 382 18.53 8.37 25.55
N ARG A 383 19.54 9.14 25.13
CA ARG A 383 20.82 9.32 25.83
C ARG A 383 20.72 10.22 27.05
N SER A 384 19.73 11.10 27.14
CA SER A 384 19.54 12.00 28.29
C SER A 384 18.70 11.42 29.43
N GLN A 385 18.16 10.20 29.29
CA GLN A 385 17.37 9.55 30.35
C GLN A 385 18.26 8.96 31.45
N ASP A 386 17.66 8.63 32.60
CA ASP A 386 18.32 7.97 33.73
C ASP A 386 17.60 6.65 34.13
N PRO A 387 18.22 5.47 33.96
CA PRO A 387 19.48 5.25 33.26
C PRO A 387 19.31 5.51 31.75
N PRO A 388 20.37 5.94 31.06
CA PRO A 388 20.29 6.20 29.63
C PRO A 388 20.08 4.90 28.86
N CYS A 389 19.49 5.00 27.66
CA CYS A 389 19.34 3.82 26.81
C CYS A 389 20.74 3.22 26.52
N PRO A 390 20.91 1.91 26.69
CA PRO A 390 22.10 1.21 26.20
C PRO A 390 22.29 1.54 24.71
N TRP A 391 23.54 1.64 24.27
CA TRP A 391 23.82 1.91 22.87
C TRP A 391 25.20 1.40 22.48
N SER A 392 25.32 1.05 21.20
CA SER A 392 26.57 0.68 20.55
C SER A 392 26.93 1.78 19.56
N ARG A 393 28.01 2.53 19.83
CA ARG A 393 28.50 3.61 18.95
C ARG A 393 28.79 3.08 17.54
N SER A 394 29.44 1.92 17.46
CA SER A 394 29.75 1.26 16.19
C SER A 394 28.48 0.95 15.41
N ASP A 395 27.49 0.31 16.04
CA ASP A 395 26.29 -0.13 15.33
C ASP A 395 25.41 1.05 14.92
N CYS A 396 25.27 2.06 15.80
CA CYS A 396 24.55 3.27 15.47
C CYS A 396 25.22 4.04 14.32
N SER A 397 26.56 4.15 14.32
CA SER A 397 27.31 4.83 13.25
C SER A 397 27.23 4.08 11.91
N LEU A 398 27.25 2.75 11.95
CA LEU A 398 27.18 1.88 10.78
C LEU A 398 25.81 2.00 10.11
N GLU A 399 24.73 1.86 10.89
CA GLU A 399 23.36 1.95 10.37
C GLU A 399 23.01 3.35 9.86
N ALA A 400 23.46 4.40 10.56
CA ALA A 400 23.32 5.77 10.08
C ALA A 400 24.06 5.99 8.76
N SER A 401 25.28 5.43 8.62
CA SER A 401 26.07 5.53 7.38
C SER A 401 25.41 4.80 6.22
N TRP A 402 24.96 3.56 6.42
CA TRP A 402 24.24 2.79 5.40
C TRP A 402 22.91 3.44 4.97
N SER A 403 22.26 4.14 5.89
CA SER A 403 21.00 4.85 5.63
C SER A 403 21.21 6.28 5.12
N GLY A 404 22.46 6.75 5.01
CA GLY A 404 22.81 8.07 4.45
C GLY A 404 22.67 9.25 5.43
N HIS A 405 22.58 8.99 6.73
CA HIS A 405 22.41 9.99 7.79
C HIS A 405 23.75 10.49 8.37
N GLN A 406 24.56 11.15 7.53
CA GLN A 406 25.90 11.63 7.90
C GLN A 406 25.91 12.54 9.14
N HIS A 407 24.90 13.40 9.29
CA HIS A 407 24.78 14.29 10.45
C HIS A 407 24.67 13.54 11.80
N ILE A 408 24.14 12.31 11.80
CA ILE A 408 24.11 11.45 12.98
C ILE A 408 25.49 10.84 13.22
N VAL A 409 26.15 10.35 12.16
CA VAL A 409 27.52 9.83 12.23
C VAL A 409 28.46 10.87 12.86
N ASP A 410 28.40 12.11 12.36
CA ASP A 410 29.21 13.22 12.87
C ASP A 410 28.89 13.51 14.35
N TRP A 411 27.62 13.47 14.73
CA TRP A 411 27.21 13.65 16.13
C TRP A 411 27.69 12.53 17.05
N ILE A 412 27.67 11.28 16.59
CA ILE A 412 28.17 10.11 17.35
C ILE A 412 29.67 10.27 17.62
N TYR A 413 30.46 10.65 16.60
CA TYR A 413 31.90 10.88 16.75
C TYR A 413 32.26 12.07 17.65
N GLN A 414 31.33 12.99 17.90
CA GLN A 414 31.51 14.10 18.84
C GLN A 414 31.27 13.70 20.31
N GLN A 415 30.72 12.51 20.59
CA GLN A 415 30.53 12.04 21.96
C GLN A 415 31.85 11.42 22.46
N GLU A 416 32.58 12.10 23.36
CA GLU A 416 33.88 11.64 23.91
C GLU A 416 33.80 10.23 24.53
N ASP A 417 34.86 9.42 24.43
CA ASP A 417 35.02 8.13 25.12
C ASP A 417 35.13 8.34 26.64
N GLU A 418 34.01 8.33 27.35
CA GLU A 418 34.01 8.26 28.82
C GLU A 418 34.49 6.89 29.34
N SER A 419 34.77 5.91 28.47
CA SER A 419 35.25 4.58 28.86
C SER A 419 36.77 4.40 28.88
N ASP A 420 37.58 5.44 28.64
CA ASP A 420 39.05 5.32 28.61
C ASP A 420 39.77 6.22 29.64
N VAL A 421 39.07 6.70 30.68
CA VAL A 421 39.65 7.58 31.74
C VAL A 421 39.79 6.87 33.09
N SER A 422 39.75 5.53 33.16
CA SER A 422 39.85 4.81 34.45
C SER A 422 40.97 3.78 34.58
N ASP A 423 42.03 3.83 33.78
CA ASP A 423 43.22 3.00 34.01
C ASP A 423 44.53 3.75 33.67
N THR A 424 44.78 4.88 34.34
CA THR A 424 46.16 5.35 34.60
C THR A 424 46.20 6.16 35.89
N ASP A 425 46.48 5.49 37.01
CA ASP A 425 47.16 6.07 38.18
C ASP A 425 48.19 5.07 38.72
#